data_AF-A0A438HIH8-F1
#
_entry.id   AF-A0A438HIH8-F1
#
_cell.length_a   1.000
_cell.length_b   1.000
_cell.length_c   1.000
_cell.angle_alpha   90.00
_cell.angle_beta   90.00
_cell.angle_gamma   90.00
#
_symmetry.space_group_name_H-M   'P 1'
#
loop_
_entity.id
_entity.type
_entity.pdbx_description
1 polymer ?
#
loop_
_entity_poly.entity_id
_entity_poly.type
_entity_poly.pdbx_seq_one_letter_code
_entity_poly.pdbx_strand_id
1 'polypeptide(L)'
;MDFEERSLCGLGLFPNHIPNPEDKEAMKAITQAVLANQADLGIIFDTDVDRSAAVDSTGRELNRNRLIALMSAIVLEEHPGTTIVTDSVTSDGLTTFIEKKLGMLKLKWHNNSVGEESHLAIETSGHGALKENHWLDDGAYLMVKLLNKLASARASGIGGGSKVLTDLVEGLQEPAVAVELRLKIDKSHEDLKGGYAICSSRSFREYGEAVLKLLENLTDSDPKLQKAPVNYEGVSFSTHM
;
A
#
# COMPACT_ATOMS: atom_id res chain seq x y z
N MET A 1 25.97 1.05 8.60
CA MET A 1 24.87 0.54 7.79
C MET A 1 25.23 -0.92 7.59
N ASP A 2 24.79 -1.76 8.52
CA ASP A 2 25.10 -3.18 8.48
C ASP A 2 24.08 -3.85 7.56
N PHE A 3 24.55 -4.38 6.43
CA PHE A 3 23.72 -5.06 5.46
C PHE A 3 23.74 -6.55 5.83
N GLU A 4 22.65 -7.03 6.43
CA GLU A 4 22.52 -8.44 6.81
C GLU A 4 21.52 -9.12 5.86
N GLU A 5 22.04 -9.81 4.84
CA GLU A 5 21.27 -10.51 3.82
C GLU A 5 20.78 -11.86 4.38
N ARG A 6 19.48 -11.98 4.69
CA ARG A 6 18.93 -13.14 5.43
C ARG A 6 17.99 -14.06 4.62
N SER A 7 17.77 -13.83 3.32
CA SER A 7 16.70 -14.56 2.60
C SER A 7 16.94 -14.93 1.12
N LEU A 8 18.09 -14.61 0.52
CA LEU A 8 18.34 -14.97 -0.88
C LEU A 8 18.88 -16.41 -1.01
N CYS A 9 17.99 -17.36 -1.28
CA CYS A 9 18.36 -18.67 -1.81
C CYS A 9 18.12 -18.66 -3.33
N GLY A 10 19.19 -18.53 -4.12
CA GLY A 10 19.16 -18.43 -5.60
C GLY A 10 18.56 -19.62 -6.36
N LEU A 11 17.89 -20.55 -5.68
CA LEU A 11 17.19 -21.71 -6.26
C LEU A 11 15.65 -21.63 -6.10
N GLY A 12 15.10 -20.52 -5.58
CA GLY A 12 13.64 -20.34 -5.43
C GLY A 12 13.00 -21.25 -4.37
N LEU A 13 13.81 -21.85 -3.49
CA LEU A 13 13.36 -22.78 -2.45
C LEU A 13 12.86 -22.08 -1.17
N PHE A 14 13.05 -20.76 -1.06
CA PHE A 14 12.62 -19.88 0.04
C PHE A 14 12.47 -20.57 1.41
N PRO A 15 13.56 -21.10 1.98
CA PRO A 15 13.50 -21.97 3.16
C PRO A 15 13.09 -21.25 4.46
N ASN A 16 13.11 -19.91 4.45
CA ASN A 16 12.84 -19.09 5.62
C ASN A 16 11.39 -18.56 5.62
N HIS A 17 11.04 -17.80 4.60
CA HIS A 17 9.71 -17.25 4.37
C HIS A 17 9.58 -16.87 2.89
N ILE A 18 8.35 -16.67 2.42
CA ILE A 18 8.12 -16.11 1.07
C ILE A 18 8.67 -14.68 1.07
N PRO A 19 9.49 -14.28 0.07
CA PRO A 19 9.93 -12.90 -0.07
C PRO A 19 8.76 -12.09 -0.60
N ASN A 20 7.97 -11.54 0.31
CA ASN A 20 6.85 -10.68 -0.02
C ASN A 20 6.69 -9.66 1.12
N PRO A 21 6.75 -8.34 0.83
CA PRO A 21 6.59 -7.32 1.85
C PRO A 21 5.21 -7.35 2.53
N GLU A 22 4.19 -7.99 1.94
CA GLU A 22 2.88 -8.18 2.59
C GLU A 22 2.79 -9.43 3.46
N ASP A 23 3.79 -10.31 3.42
CA ASP A 23 3.80 -11.53 4.22
C ASP A 23 4.13 -11.24 5.68
N LYS A 24 3.29 -11.75 6.60
CA LYS A 24 3.41 -11.47 8.03
C LYS A 24 4.64 -12.13 8.66
N GLU A 25 5.07 -13.29 8.16
CA GLU A 25 6.26 -13.97 8.69
C GLU A 25 7.52 -13.26 8.22
N ALA A 26 7.55 -12.84 6.94
CA ALA A 26 8.61 -12.03 6.37
C ALA A 26 8.78 -10.70 7.11
N MET A 27 7.69 -9.94 7.31
CA MET A 27 7.71 -8.68 8.06
C MET A 27 8.15 -8.87 9.52
N LYS A 28 7.69 -9.94 10.17
CA LYS A 28 8.14 -10.27 11.53
C LYS A 28 9.65 -10.58 11.57
N ALA A 29 10.17 -11.31 10.58
CA ALA A 29 11.58 -11.67 10.51
C ALA A 29 12.47 -10.43 10.37
N ILE A 30 12.12 -9.50 9.48
CA ILE A 30 12.87 -8.25 9.33
C ILE A 30 12.74 -7.35 10.57
N THR A 31 11.55 -7.25 11.17
CA THR A 31 11.37 -6.50 12.42
C THR A 31 12.27 -7.04 13.53
N GLN A 32 12.36 -8.36 13.69
CA GLN A 32 13.27 -8.97 14.66
C GLN A 32 14.73 -8.68 14.34
N ALA A 33 15.12 -8.70 13.06
CA ALA A 33 16.48 -8.38 12.63
C ALA A 33 16.85 -6.92 12.95
N VAL A 34 15.94 -5.97 12.71
CA VAL A 34 16.15 -4.55 13.04
C VAL A 34 16.34 -4.36 14.54
N LEU A 35 15.46 -4.94 15.35
CA LEU A 35 15.52 -4.81 16.81
C LEU A 35 16.78 -5.49 17.40
N ALA A 36 17.14 -6.68 16.90
CA ALA A 36 18.31 -7.42 17.38
C ALA A 36 19.63 -6.70 17.07
N ASN A 37 19.72 -6.07 15.90
CA ASN A 37 20.92 -5.37 15.45
C ASN A 37 20.94 -3.88 15.80
N GLN A 38 19.88 -3.35 16.44
CA GLN A 38 19.71 -1.91 16.69
C GLN A 38 19.87 -1.09 15.41
N ALA A 39 19.35 -1.60 14.29
CA ALA A 39 19.49 -0.97 12.99
C ALA A 39 18.59 0.28 12.89
N ASP A 40 19.05 1.30 12.16
CA ASP A 40 18.28 2.52 11.92
C ASP A 40 17.05 2.29 11.03
N LEU A 41 17.15 1.33 10.11
CA LEU A 41 16.15 0.99 9.11
C LEU A 41 16.38 -0.45 8.63
N GLY A 42 15.30 -1.23 8.48
CA GLY A 42 15.28 -2.48 7.73
C GLY A 42 14.50 -2.29 6.43
N ILE A 43 14.95 -2.94 5.35
CA ILE A 43 14.28 -2.95 4.05
C ILE A 43 14.05 -4.39 3.61
N ILE A 44 12.87 -4.68 3.09
CA ILE A 44 12.52 -5.97 2.48
C ILE A 44 11.95 -5.77 1.08
N PHE A 45 12.25 -6.71 0.20
CA PHE A 45 11.76 -6.77 -1.17
C PHE A 45 11.03 -8.08 -1.42
N ASP A 46 10.25 -8.14 -2.49
CA ASP A 46 9.85 -9.40 -3.08
C ASP A 46 10.90 -9.98 -4.03
N THR A 47 10.53 -10.98 -4.85
CA THR A 47 11.52 -11.81 -5.55
C THR A 47 12.23 -11.07 -6.68
N ASP A 48 11.49 -10.23 -7.41
CA ASP A 48 11.93 -9.43 -8.56
C ASP A 48 12.15 -7.95 -8.22
N VAL A 49 11.94 -7.57 -6.96
CA VAL A 49 12.36 -6.28 -6.38
C VAL A 49 11.54 -5.09 -6.90
N ASP A 50 10.36 -5.35 -7.49
CA ASP A 50 9.42 -4.31 -7.88
C ASP A 50 8.56 -3.85 -6.68
N ARG A 51 8.42 -4.68 -5.65
CA ARG A 51 7.75 -4.31 -4.39
C ARG A 51 8.72 -4.22 -3.23
N SER A 52 8.43 -3.27 -2.33
CA SER A 52 9.24 -3.05 -1.14
C SER A 52 8.42 -2.65 0.08
N ALA A 53 8.97 -2.91 1.25
CA ALA A 53 8.55 -2.32 2.52
C ALA A 53 9.77 -2.06 3.39
N ALA A 54 9.57 -1.24 4.42
CA ALA A 54 10.62 -0.97 5.39
C ALA A 54 10.13 -1.19 6.83
N VAL A 55 11.08 -1.25 7.76
CA VAL A 55 10.83 -1.29 9.20
C VAL A 55 11.73 -0.26 9.86
N ASP A 56 11.13 0.58 10.71
CA ASP A 56 11.86 1.60 11.44
C ASP A 56 12.67 1.01 12.62
N SER A 57 13.58 1.80 13.20
CA SER A 57 14.43 1.32 14.31
C SER A 57 13.67 0.90 15.58
N THR A 58 12.39 1.24 15.71
CA THR A 58 11.52 0.80 16.81
C THR A 58 10.80 -0.51 16.51
N GLY A 59 11.00 -1.06 15.31
CA GLY A 59 10.32 -2.24 14.81
C GLY A 59 8.95 -1.95 14.20
N ARG A 60 8.60 -0.69 13.93
CA ARG A 60 7.34 -0.34 13.30
C ARG A 60 7.45 -0.51 11.79
N GLU A 61 6.52 -1.26 11.23
CA GLU A 61 6.43 -1.51 9.79
C GLU A 61 6.00 -0.24 9.04
N LEU A 62 6.78 0.13 8.03
CA LEU A 62 6.50 1.15 7.02
C LEU A 62 6.01 0.45 5.76
N ASN A 63 4.77 -0.02 5.80
CA ASN A 63 4.10 -0.74 4.71
C ASN A 63 2.67 -0.21 4.49
N ARG A 64 2.07 -0.52 3.34
CA ARG A 64 0.72 -0.15 2.93
C ARG A 64 0.50 1.35 3.04
N ASN A 65 -0.53 1.78 3.78
CA ASN A 65 -0.85 3.20 3.98
C ASN A 65 0.33 4.02 4.51
N ARG A 66 1.20 3.45 5.35
CA ARG A 66 2.34 4.19 5.92
C ARG A 66 3.41 4.47 4.87
N LEU A 67 3.69 3.50 4.00
CA LEU A 67 4.64 3.68 2.91
C LEU A 67 4.12 4.73 1.92
N ILE A 68 2.82 4.66 1.58
CA ILE A 68 2.18 5.67 0.72
C ILE A 68 2.28 7.07 1.35
N ALA A 69 1.92 7.21 2.63
CA ALA A 69 2.00 8.50 3.34
C ALA A 69 3.44 9.05 3.36
N LEU A 70 4.42 8.19 3.62
CA LEU A 70 5.83 8.55 3.68
C LEU A 70 6.35 9.01 2.32
N MET A 71 6.09 8.22 1.26
CA MET A 71 6.50 8.56 -0.09
C MET A 71 5.80 9.84 -0.59
N SER A 72 4.52 10.03 -0.27
CA SER A 72 3.79 11.26 -0.59
C SER A 72 4.44 12.49 0.05
N ALA A 73 4.82 12.38 1.33
CA ALA A 73 5.48 13.48 2.04
C ALA A 73 6.87 13.80 1.45
N ILE A 74 7.65 12.78 1.08
CA ILE A 74 8.97 12.99 0.44
C ILE A 74 8.82 13.65 -0.94
N VAL A 75 7.92 13.13 -1.77
CA VAL A 75 7.70 13.66 -3.13
C VAL A 75 7.12 15.08 -3.09
N LEU A 76 6.31 15.42 -2.09
CA LEU A 76 5.79 16.77 -1.90
C LEU A 76 6.90 17.81 -1.70
N GLU A 77 7.97 17.46 -0.98
CA GLU A 77 9.08 18.39 -0.74
C GLU A 77 9.82 18.78 -2.03
N GLU A 78 9.86 17.87 -2.99
CA GLU A 78 10.52 18.05 -4.29
C GLU A 78 9.57 18.65 -5.34
N HIS A 79 8.29 18.28 -5.27
CA HIS A 79 7.26 18.66 -6.22
C HIS A 79 6.02 19.23 -5.50
N PRO A 80 6.09 20.46 -4.97
CA PRO A 80 4.95 21.11 -4.33
C PRO A 80 3.72 21.16 -5.24
N GLY A 81 2.56 20.79 -4.71
CA GLY A 81 1.29 20.79 -5.44
C GLY A 81 1.09 19.61 -6.40
N THR A 82 2.00 18.62 -6.42
CA THR A 82 1.77 17.41 -7.20
C THR A 82 0.62 16.58 -6.66
N THR A 83 0.02 15.80 -7.55
CA THR A 83 -1.00 14.82 -7.24
C THR A 83 -0.37 13.45 -6.95
N ILE A 84 -0.97 12.67 -6.06
CA ILE A 84 -0.56 11.28 -5.77
C ILE A 84 -1.61 10.33 -6.31
N VAL A 85 -1.18 9.31 -7.06
CA VAL A 85 -2.06 8.24 -7.56
C VAL A 85 -1.93 7.01 -6.66
N THR A 86 -3.07 6.44 -6.25
CA THR A 86 -3.12 5.29 -5.33
C THR A 86 -4.12 4.21 -5.77
N ASP A 87 -4.09 3.05 -5.13
CA ASP A 87 -5.11 2.00 -5.29
C ASP A 87 -6.39 2.29 -4.48
N SER A 88 -7.43 1.49 -4.73
CA SER A 88 -8.76 1.69 -4.15
C SER A 88 -8.87 1.25 -2.68
N VAL A 89 -7.92 0.47 -2.17
CA VAL A 89 -7.97 -0.18 -0.84
C VAL A 89 -7.30 0.65 0.28
N THR A 90 -7.01 1.91 0.00
CA THR A 90 -6.45 2.87 0.95
C THR A 90 -7.46 3.30 2.03
N SER A 91 -6.96 3.68 3.22
CA SER A 91 -7.83 4.11 4.33
C SER A 91 -8.28 5.57 4.22
N ASP A 92 -9.39 5.90 4.89
CA ASP A 92 -9.87 7.29 5.07
C ASP A 92 -8.83 8.16 5.81
N GLY A 93 -8.09 7.56 6.75
CA GLY A 93 -6.99 8.21 7.44
C GLY A 93 -5.87 8.64 6.49
N LEU A 94 -5.53 7.79 5.52
CA LEU A 94 -4.57 8.14 4.48
C LEU A 94 -5.11 9.23 3.54
N THR A 95 -6.37 9.14 3.11
CA THR A 95 -7.00 10.19 2.30
C THR A 95 -6.96 11.54 3.02
N THR A 96 -7.37 11.56 4.30
CA THR A 96 -7.33 12.76 5.14
C THR A 96 -5.93 13.31 5.29
N PHE A 97 -4.94 12.44 5.48
CA PHE A 97 -3.55 12.83 5.60
C PHE A 97 -3.02 13.49 4.32
N ILE A 98 -3.23 12.89 3.15
CA ILE A 98 -2.77 13.43 1.86
C ILE A 98 -3.50 14.74 1.53
N GLU A 99 -4.83 14.76 1.63
CA GLU A 99 -5.61 15.91 1.18
C GLU A 99 -5.58 17.08 2.16
N LYS A 100 -5.68 16.81 3.47
CA LYS A 100 -5.81 17.88 4.48
C LYS A 100 -4.49 18.24 5.14
N LYS A 101 -3.61 17.27 5.41
CA LYS A 101 -2.32 17.56 6.06
C LYS A 101 -1.26 17.95 5.03
N LEU A 102 -1.13 17.18 3.95
CA LEU A 102 -0.15 17.48 2.90
C LEU A 102 -0.67 18.50 1.88
N GLY A 103 -1.99 18.72 1.80
CA GLY A 103 -2.58 19.69 0.87
C GLY A 103 -2.50 19.24 -0.59
N MET A 104 -2.41 17.93 -0.84
CA MET A 104 -2.25 17.33 -2.16
C MET A 104 -3.54 16.73 -2.66
N LEU A 105 -3.71 16.65 -3.98
CA LEU A 105 -4.78 15.86 -4.55
C LEU A 105 -4.40 14.38 -4.51
N LYS A 106 -5.33 13.53 -4.04
CA LYS A 106 -5.21 12.08 -4.12
C LYS A 106 -6.13 11.55 -5.21
N LEU A 107 -5.55 10.90 -6.21
CA LEU A 107 -6.29 10.20 -7.26
C LEU A 107 -6.19 8.70 -7.06
N LYS A 108 -7.16 7.97 -7.60
CA LYS A 108 -7.12 6.52 -7.72
C LYS A 108 -6.61 6.15 -9.12
N TRP A 109 -5.95 5.01 -9.29
CA TRP A 109 -5.34 4.59 -10.58
C TRP A 109 -6.28 4.73 -11.80
N HIS A 110 -7.56 4.42 -11.62
CA HIS A 110 -8.56 4.53 -12.70
C HIS A 110 -9.04 5.97 -12.98
N ASN A 111 -8.70 6.91 -12.09
CA ASN A 111 -8.97 8.34 -12.21
C ASN A 111 -7.70 9.10 -12.56
N ASN A 112 -6.92 8.64 -13.53
CA ASN A 112 -5.89 9.48 -14.11
C ASN A 112 -6.58 10.58 -14.93
N SER A 113 -7.11 11.59 -14.24
CA SER A 113 -7.68 12.80 -14.82
C SER A 113 -6.63 13.38 -15.75
N VAL A 114 -6.90 13.34 -17.05
CA VAL A 114 -6.01 13.86 -18.08
C VAL A 114 -5.75 15.35 -17.77
N GLY A 115 -4.56 15.68 -17.28
CA GLY A 115 -4.13 17.08 -17.06
C GLY A 115 -3.53 17.41 -15.69
N GLU A 116 -3.72 16.58 -14.66
CA GLU A 116 -3.12 16.82 -13.34
C GLU A 116 -1.69 16.28 -13.26
N GLU A 117 -0.74 17.08 -12.78
CA GLU A 117 0.65 16.68 -12.67
C GLU A 117 0.88 15.74 -11.47
N SER A 118 1.23 14.48 -11.76
CA SER A 118 1.62 13.49 -10.76
C SER A 118 3.09 13.13 -10.87
N HIS A 119 3.74 12.91 -9.72
CA HIS A 119 5.12 12.41 -9.62
C HIS A 119 5.22 11.05 -8.93
N LEU A 120 4.12 10.54 -8.38
CA LEU A 120 4.06 9.27 -7.67
C LEU A 120 2.75 8.55 -7.94
N ALA A 121 2.87 7.28 -8.35
CA ALA A 121 1.81 6.30 -8.28
C ALA A 121 2.27 5.17 -7.36
N ILE A 122 1.47 4.80 -6.35
CA ILE A 122 1.87 3.81 -5.35
C ILE A 122 0.65 3.07 -4.78
N GLU A 123 0.78 1.77 -4.63
CA GLU A 123 -0.27 0.89 -4.12
C GLU A 123 -0.01 0.44 -2.68
N THR A 124 -1.04 -0.06 -2.01
CA THR A 124 -0.88 -0.64 -0.67
C THR A 124 -0.09 -1.95 -0.68
N SER A 125 0.04 -2.59 -1.85
CA SER A 125 0.80 -3.82 -2.08
C SER A 125 2.33 -3.62 -2.06
N GLY A 126 2.81 -2.38 -2.13
CA GLY A 126 4.23 -2.02 -2.18
C GLY A 126 4.77 -1.76 -3.58
N HIS A 127 3.96 -1.90 -4.64
CA HIS A 127 4.28 -1.40 -5.98
C HIS A 127 4.28 0.12 -5.97
N GLY A 128 5.26 0.72 -6.64
CA GLY A 128 5.31 2.16 -6.78
C GLY A 128 6.22 2.63 -7.91
N ALA A 129 5.73 3.62 -8.62
CA ALA A 129 6.35 4.19 -9.78
C ALA A 129 6.48 5.72 -9.63
N LEU A 130 7.69 6.22 -9.85
CA LEU A 130 7.97 7.66 -9.86
C LEU A 130 8.19 8.16 -11.28
N LYS A 131 7.71 9.38 -11.55
CA LYS A 131 7.88 10.05 -12.86
C LYS A 131 9.36 10.22 -13.23
N GLU A 132 10.20 10.55 -12.26
CA GLU A 132 11.65 10.68 -12.44
C GLU A 132 12.35 9.35 -12.75
N ASN A 133 11.75 8.22 -12.34
CA ASN A 133 12.20 6.88 -12.69
C ASN A 133 11.40 6.31 -13.87
N HIS A 134 10.97 7.18 -14.79
CA HIS A 134 10.25 6.81 -16.02
C HIS A 134 8.98 5.99 -15.82
N TRP A 135 8.31 6.12 -14.67
CA TRP A 135 7.13 5.33 -14.30
C TRP A 135 7.38 3.82 -14.27
N LEU A 136 8.63 3.39 -14.06
CA LEU A 136 8.94 1.99 -13.77
C LEU A 136 8.46 1.67 -12.36
N ASP A 137 7.82 0.50 -12.23
CA ASP A 137 7.49 -0.08 -10.93
C ASP A 137 8.78 -0.64 -10.32
N ASP A 138 9.30 0.04 -9.30
CA ASP A 138 10.67 -0.16 -8.82
C ASP A 138 10.76 0.06 -7.31
N GLY A 139 10.57 -1.04 -6.58
CA GLY A 139 10.65 -1.08 -5.13
C GLY A 139 12.02 -0.65 -4.61
N ALA A 140 13.11 -0.97 -5.32
CA ALA A 140 14.44 -0.51 -4.94
C ALA A 140 14.55 1.02 -5.02
N TYR A 141 13.99 1.63 -6.07
CA TYR A 141 13.99 3.07 -6.23
C TYR A 141 13.17 3.78 -5.13
N LEU A 142 12.03 3.22 -4.72
CA LEU A 142 11.28 3.72 -3.55
C LEU A 142 12.17 3.76 -2.29
N MET A 143 12.92 2.69 -2.05
CA MET A 143 13.80 2.60 -0.87
C MET A 143 14.99 3.56 -0.95
N VAL A 144 15.50 3.83 -2.16
CA VAL A 144 16.52 4.87 -2.37
C VAL A 144 16.00 6.25 -1.97
N LYS A 145 14.73 6.59 -2.23
CA LYS A 145 14.13 7.87 -1.79
C LYS A 145 14.14 8.01 -0.28
N LEU A 146 13.78 6.94 0.46
CA LEU A 146 13.86 6.90 1.93
C LEU A 146 15.31 7.07 2.42
N LEU A 147 16.24 6.33 1.83
CA LEU A 147 17.66 6.40 2.21
C LEU A 147 18.26 7.78 1.92
N ASN A 148 17.91 8.41 0.79
CA ASN A 148 18.33 9.77 0.45
C ASN A 148 17.78 10.78 1.46
N LYS A 149 16.52 10.64 1.89
CA LYS A 149 15.94 11.50 2.93
C LYS A 149 16.70 11.39 4.25
N LEU A 150 17.00 10.16 4.69
CA LEU A 150 17.80 9.90 5.89
C LEU A 150 19.22 10.48 5.78
N ALA A 151 19.89 10.24 4.65
CA ALA A 151 21.26 10.70 4.41
C ALA A 151 21.33 12.23 4.36
N SER A 152 20.37 12.88 3.68
CA SER A 152 20.26 14.34 3.59
C SER A 152 20.05 14.97 4.97
N ALA A 153 19.10 14.45 5.77
CA ALA A 153 18.86 14.94 7.13
C ALA A 153 20.11 14.84 8.02
N ARG A 154 20.85 13.73 7.90
CA ARG A 154 22.12 13.53 8.61
C ARG A 154 23.20 14.50 8.15
N ALA A 155 23.34 14.72 6.85
CA ALA A 155 24.33 15.64 6.27
C ALA A 155 24.07 17.10 6.67
N SER A 156 22.79 17.49 6.78
CA SER A 156 22.39 18.83 7.21
C SER A 156 22.38 19.01 8.74
N GLY A 157 22.59 17.95 9.52
CA GLY A 157 22.54 18.00 10.99
C GLY A 157 21.15 18.29 11.57
N ILE A 158 20.10 18.13 10.76
CA ILE A 158 18.70 18.45 11.13
C ILE A 158 18.04 17.26 11.84
N GLY A 159 18.58 16.05 11.68
CA GLY A 159 18.08 14.86 12.36
C GLY A 159 18.92 13.62 12.06
N GLY A 160 18.49 12.49 12.60
CA GLY A 160 19.10 11.19 12.36
C GLY A 160 18.19 10.06 12.77
N GLY A 161 18.50 8.86 12.27
CA GLY A 161 17.72 7.65 12.51
C GLY A 161 16.32 7.69 11.91
N SER A 162 15.52 6.68 12.26
CA SER A 162 14.14 6.50 11.78
C SER A 162 13.22 7.68 12.08
N LYS A 163 13.53 8.50 13.10
CA LYS A 163 12.69 9.63 13.50
C LYS A 163 12.46 10.62 12.35
N VAL A 164 13.47 10.79 11.49
CA VAL A 164 13.37 11.60 10.27
C VAL A 164 12.22 11.15 9.37
N LEU A 165 11.95 9.84 9.29
CA LEU A 165 10.87 9.28 8.50
C LEU A 165 9.54 9.30 9.27
N THR A 166 9.55 8.95 10.56
CA THR A 166 8.32 8.89 11.35
C THR A 166 7.68 10.26 11.56
N ASP A 167 8.49 11.31 11.67
CA ASP A 167 8.01 12.68 11.82
C ASP A 167 7.24 13.15 10.56
N LEU A 168 7.64 12.69 9.36
CA LEU A 168 6.93 13.01 8.12
C LEU A 168 5.50 12.48 8.13
N VAL A 169 5.28 11.31 8.73
CA VAL A 169 3.96 10.64 8.80
C VAL A 169 3.23 10.87 10.12
N GLU A 170 3.69 11.83 10.94
CA GLU A 170 3.02 12.17 12.19
C GLU A 170 1.54 12.53 11.96
N GLY A 171 0.62 12.10 12.82
CA GLY A 171 -0.81 12.40 12.66
C GLY A 171 -1.52 11.65 11.52
N LEU A 172 -0.83 10.73 10.82
CA LEU A 172 -1.51 9.72 10.00
C LEU A 172 -2.44 8.90 10.90
N GLN A 173 -3.74 8.98 10.64
CA GLN A 173 -4.73 8.19 11.35
C GLN A 173 -4.75 6.77 10.80
N GLU A 174 -4.76 5.79 11.70
CA GLU A 174 -4.74 4.37 11.34
C GLU A 174 -5.95 3.66 11.94
N PRO A 175 -6.51 2.67 11.23
CA PRO A 175 -7.57 1.86 11.80
C PRO A 175 -7.03 1.05 12.99
N ALA A 176 -7.82 0.94 14.06
CA ALA A 176 -7.46 0.13 15.22
C ALA A 176 -7.28 -1.35 14.85
N VAL A 177 -8.02 -1.82 13.85
CA VAL A 177 -7.95 -3.17 13.30
C VAL A 177 -8.06 -3.09 11.77
N ALA A 178 -7.14 -3.72 11.06
CA ALA A 178 -7.18 -3.89 9.61
C ALA A 178 -7.09 -5.38 9.27
N VAL A 179 -8.07 -5.88 8.51
CA VAL A 179 -8.11 -7.28 8.06
C VAL A 179 -8.47 -7.31 6.59
N GLU A 180 -7.67 -8.01 5.81
CA GLU A 180 -7.98 -8.34 4.43
C GLU A 180 -8.57 -9.75 4.37
N LEU A 181 -9.74 -9.88 3.75
CA LEU A 181 -10.44 -11.15 3.59
C LEU A 181 -10.50 -11.53 2.11
N ARG A 182 -9.84 -12.63 1.75
CA ARG A 182 -9.91 -13.21 0.40
C ARG A 182 -10.83 -14.42 0.40
N LEU A 183 -12.09 -14.19 0.04
CA LEU A 183 -13.09 -15.25 -0.04
C LEU A 183 -12.85 -16.10 -1.30
N LYS A 184 -12.65 -17.41 -1.10
CA LYS A 184 -12.54 -18.35 -2.22
C LYS A 184 -13.92 -18.52 -2.85
N ILE A 185 -14.00 -18.29 -4.16
CA ILE A 185 -15.22 -18.56 -4.91
C ILE A 185 -15.30 -20.06 -5.16
N ASP A 186 -16.37 -20.69 -4.69
CA ASP A 186 -16.65 -22.09 -4.94
C ASP A 186 -17.07 -22.27 -6.40
N LYS A 187 -16.17 -22.78 -7.23
CA LYS A 187 -16.40 -23.05 -8.66
C LYS A 187 -17.46 -24.13 -8.90
N SER A 188 -17.83 -24.90 -7.87
CA SER A 188 -18.88 -25.92 -7.94
C SER A 188 -20.26 -25.40 -7.56
N HIS A 189 -20.36 -24.14 -7.11
CA HIS A 189 -21.62 -23.49 -6.77
C HIS A 189 -22.57 -23.48 -7.97
N GLU A 190 -23.87 -23.66 -7.71
CA GLU A 190 -24.88 -23.80 -8.77
C GLU A 190 -24.94 -22.58 -9.70
N ASP A 191 -24.71 -21.38 -9.15
CA ASP A 191 -24.61 -20.13 -9.92
C ASP A 191 -23.45 -20.08 -10.92
N LEU A 192 -22.47 -20.99 -10.80
CA LEU A 192 -21.30 -21.12 -11.69
C LEU A 192 -21.32 -22.43 -12.48
N LYS A 193 -22.33 -23.29 -12.31
CA LYS A 193 -22.52 -24.53 -13.09
C LYS A 193 -23.01 -24.18 -14.50
N GLY A 194 -22.05 -24.08 -15.42
CA GLY A 194 -22.30 -23.66 -16.81
C GLY A 194 -21.05 -23.65 -17.69
N GLY A 195 -19.87 -23.63 -17.05
CA GLY A 195 -18.59 -23.59 -17.74
C GLY A 195 -18.37 -22.27 -18.45
N TYR A 196 -17.15 -22.08 -18.94
CA TYR A 196 -16.73 -20.96 -19.79
C TYR A 196 -17.34 -21.08 -21.21
N ALA A 197 -18.57 -21.59 -21.32
CA ALA A 197 -19.30 -21.76 -22.55
C ALA A 197 -20.30 -20.62 -22.66
N ILE A 198 -20.25 -19.96 -23.80
CA ILE A 198 -20.93 -18.72 -24.20
C ILE A 198 -22.47 -18.71 -24.02
N CYS A 199 -23.14 -19.71 -23.43
CA CYS A 199 -24.60 -19.80 -23.37
C CYS A 199 -25.20 -20.52 -22.14
N SER A 200 -24.82 -20.19 -20.90
CA SER A 200 -25.65 -20.51 -19.71
C SER A 200 -25.71 -19.35 -18.71
N SER A 201 -26.66 -18.46 -18.95
CA SER A 201 -27.34 -17.42 -18.14
C SER A 201 -26.65 -16.53 -17.09
N ARG A 202 -25.45 -16.80 -16.53
CA ARG A 202 -24.67 -15.78 -15.80
C ARG A 202 -23.16 -16.01 -15.94
N SER A 203 -22.48 -15.04 -16.53
CA SER A 203 -21.02 -14.91 -16.52
C SER A 203 -20.48 -14.63 -15.11
N PHE A 204 -19.20 -14.91 -14.89
CA PHE A 204 -18.49 -14.57 -13.65
C PHE A 204 -18.65 -13.09 -13.26
N ARG A 205 -18.69 -12.22 -14.27
CA ARG A 205 -18.95 -10.79 -14.11
C ARG A 205 -20.34 -10.52 -13.52
N GLU A 206 -21.38 -11.11 -14.09
CA GLU A 206 -22.76 -10.93 -13.58
C GLU A 206 -22.93 -11.50 -12.17
N TYR A 207 -22.24 -12.60 -11.84
CA TYR A 207 -22.18 -13.11 -10.47
C TYR A 207 -21.51 -12.09 -9.52
N GLY A 208 -20.34 -11.56 -9.90
CA GLY A 208 -19.66 -10.52 -9.12
C GLY A 208 -20.52 -9.27 -8.90
N GLU A 209 -21.17 -8.78 -9.96
CA GLU A 209 -22.11 -7.65 -9.89
C GLU A 209 -23.30 -7.94 -8.96
N ALA A 210 -23.81 -9.17 -8.97
CA ALA A 210 -24.88 -9.58 -8.04
C ALA A 210 -24.42 -9.59 -6.57
N VAL A 211 -23.19 -10.05 -6.29
CA VAL A 211 -22.60 -10.02 -4.95
C VAL A 211 -22.40 -8.58 -4.47
N LEU A 212 -21.87 -7.70 -5.32
CA LEU A 212 -21.71 -6.27 -4.99
C LEU A 212 -23.06 -5.61 -4.68
N LYS A 213 -24.08 -5.89 -5.49
CA LYS A 213 -25.44 -5.36 -5.25
C LYS A 213 -26.07 -5.90 -3.97
N LEU A 214 -25.81 -7.16 -3.62
CA LEU A 214 -26.26 -7.73 -2.36
C LEU A 214 -25.59 -7.02 -1.16
N LEU A 215 -24.27 -6.77 -1.25
CA LEU A 215 -23.54 -6.02 -0.23
C LEU A 215 -24.12 -4.60 -0.08
N GLU A 216 -24.38 -3.89 -1.19
CA GLU A 216 -25.02 -2.57 -1.17
C GLU A 216 -26.38 -2.58 -0.48
N ASN A 217 -27.24 -3.54 -0.82
CA ASN A 217 -28.57 -3.63 -0.20
C ASN A 217 -28.48 -3.92 1.31
N LEU A 218 -27.54 -4.76 1.74
CA LEU A 218 -27.32 -5.06 3.15
C LEU A 218 -26.81 -3.83 3.90
N THR A 219 -25.88 -3.08 3.32
CA THR A 219 -25.35 -1.86 3.94
C THR A 219 -26.36 -0.73 3.97
N ASP A 220 -27.19 -0.56 2.94
CA ASP A 220 -28.25 0.48 2.92
C ASP A 220 -29.29 0.25 4.02
N SER A 221 -29.40 -0.98 4.52
CA SER A 221 -30.29 -1.33 5.63
C SER A 221 -29.70 -1.07 7.02
N ASP A 222 -28.39 -0.83 7.14
CA ASP A 222 -27.71 -0.50 8.40
C ASP A 222 -27.41 1.00 8.47
N PRO A 223 -28.08 1.76 9.37
CA PRO A 223 -27.87 3.21 9.47
C PRO A 223 -26.46 3.60 9.96
N LYS A 224 -25.64 2.64 10.43
CA LYS A 224 -24.26 2.88 10.84
C LYS A 224 -23.28 2.84 9.68
N LEU A 225 -23.69 2.31 8.53
CA LEU A 225 -22.88 2.20 7.33
C LEU A 225 -23.25 3.33 6.36
N GLN A 226 -22.25 4.07 5.92
CA GLN A 226 -22.39 5.07 4.87
C GLN A 226 -21.60 4.63 3.66
N LYS A 227 -22.28 4.55 2.52
CA LYS A 227 -21.63 4.30 1.23
C LYS A 227 -20.71 5.48 0.89
N ALA A 228 -19.46 5.18 0.55
CA ALA A 228 -18.54 6.21 0.09
C ALA A 228 -19.14 6.89 -1.16
N PRO A 229 -19.05 8.22 -1.28
CA PRO A 229 -19.65 8.95 -2.41
C PRO A 229 -19.01 8.57 -3.75
N VAL A 230 -17.80 8.00 -3.72
CA VAL A 230 -16.99 7.73 -4.89
C VAL A 230 -16.44 6.30 -4.82
N ASN A 231 -16.92 5.44 -5.72
CA ASN A 231 -16.51 4.04 -5.86
C ASN A 231 -16.12 3.77 -7.32
N TYR A 232 -15.03 3.03 -7.54
CA TYR A 232 -14.54 2.69 -8.89
C TYR A 232 -14.44 1.18 -9.06
N GLU A 233 -13.66 0.53 -8.20
CA GLU A 233 -13.46 -0.92 -8.19
C GLU A 233 -14.10 -1.51 -6.92
N GLY A 234 -15.33 -1.97 -7.05
CA GLY A 234 -16.11 -2.51 -5.94
C GLY A 234 -16.91 -1.44 -5.19
N VAL A 235 -17.20 -1.71 -3.92
CA VAL A 235 -17.99 -0.82 -3.07
C VAL A 235 -17.28 -0.58 -1.75
N SER A 236 -17.09 0.68 -1.40
CA SER A 236 -16.51 1.12 -0.14
C SER A 236 -17.59 1.69 0.77
N PHE A 237 -17.51 1.34 2.05
CA PHE A 237 -18.40 1.82 3.09
C PHE A 237 -17.55 2.30 4.26
N SER A 238 -17.98 3.39 4.89
CA SER A 238 -17.42 3.89 6.13
C SER A 238 -18.43 3.75 7.25
N THR A 239 -17.93 3.62 8.48
CA THR A 239 -18.75 3.71 9.69
C THR A 239 -18.31 4.93 10.46
N HIS A 240 -19.22 5.87 10.72
CA HIS A 240 -18.99 6.90 11.72
C HIS A 240 -19.48 6.37 13.06
N MET A 241 -18.54 5.97 13.93
CA MET A 241 -18.82 5.76 15.35
C MET A 241 -18.71 7.07 16.12
#